data_AF-A0A064C887-F1
#
_entry.id   AF-A0A064C887-F1
#
_cell.length_a   1.000
_cell.length_b   1.000
_cell.length_c   1.000
_cell.angle_alpha   90.00
_cell.angle_beta   90.00
_cell.angle_gamma   90.00
#
_symmetry.space_group_name_H-M   'P 1'
#
loop_
_entity.id
_entity.type
_entity.pdbx_description
1 polymer ?
#
loop_
_entity_poly.entity_id
_entity_poly.type
_entity_poly.pdbx_seq_one_letter_code
_entity_poly.pdbx_strand_id
1 'polypeptide(L)'
;MAKNKKLENPCPVTDRRLRRALRGKLALSTLSDDEGKLFNAAIGGAVRSRLAGCNYGDVLAARGMTPIALTDDGRLVEYRPDGTIQPISVH
;
A
#
# COMPACT_ATOMS: atom_id res chain seq x y z
N MET A 1 28.18 17.59 5.24
CA MET A 1 27.83 17.24 6.63
C MET A 1 26.32 17.39 6.81
N ALA A 2 25.58 16.29 6.70
CA ALA A 2 24.11 16.27 6.70
C ALA A 2 23.57 16.61 8.09
N LYS A 3 22.62 17.55 8.14
CA LYS A 3 21.91 17.92 9.37
C LYS A 3 20.95 16.78 9.74
N ASN A 4 21.28 16.03 10.80
CA ASN A 4 20.38 15.05 11.39
C ASN A 4 19.17 15.76 11.98
N LYS A 5 18.07 15.80 11.21
CA LYS A 5 16.77 16.25 11.67
C LYS A 5 16.27 15.25 12.72
N LYS A 6 16.39 15.65 13.98
CA LYS A 6 15.83 14.98 15.15
C LYS A 6 14.37 14.60 14.81
N LEU A 7 14.10 13.30 14.65
CA LEU A 7 12.73 12.79 14.67
C LEU A 7 12.27 12.93 16.12
N GLU A 8 11.66 14.06 16.41
CA GLU A 8 11.13 14.38 17.73
C GLU A 8 10.04 13.36 18.05
N ASN A 9 10.15 12.74 19.22
CA ASN A 9 9.34 11.62 19.69
C ASN A 9 7.85 11.78 19.32
N PRO A 10 7.19 10.79 18.69
CA PRO A 10 5.78 10.90 18.39
C PRO A 10 5.00 11.09 19.70
N CYS A 11 4.36 12.24 19.83
CA CYS A 11 3.59 12.59 21.02
C CYS A 11 2.48 11.52 21.24
N PRO A 12 2.32 10.96 22.45
CA PRO A 12 1.32 9.90 22.71
C PRO A 12 -0.12 10.36 22.46
N VAL A 13 -0.38 11.67 22.48
CA VAL A 13 -1.68 12.27 22.15
C VAL A 13 -2.01 12.08 20.66
N THR A 14 -1.01 12.17 19.78
CA THR A 14 -1.11 11.95 18.33
C THR A 14 -1.52 10.51 18.02
N ASP A 15 -0.94 9.51 18.70
CA ASP A 15 -1.28 8.09 18.50
C ASP A 15 -2.73 7.78 18.89
N ARG A 16 -3.21 8.28 20.05
CA ARG A 16 -4.59 8.01 20.48
C ARG A 16 -5.62 8.60 19.52
N ARG A 17 -5.41 9.83 19.06
CA ARG A 17 -6.31 10.52 18.12
C ARG A 17 -6.28 9.88 16.75
N LEU A 18 -5.09 9.59 16.23
CA LEU A 18 -4.88 8.86 14.98
C LEU A 18 -5.61 7.52 14.99
N ARG A 19 -5.46 6.72 16.06
CA ARG A 19 -6.15 5.43 16.20
C ARG A 19 -7.67 5.56 16.26
N ARG A 20 -8.21 6.67 16.79
CA ARG A 20 -9.66 6.93 16.75
C ARG A 20 -10.11 7.28 15.35
N ALA A 21 -9.37 8.11 14.62
CA ALA A 21 -9.66 8.44 13.23
C ALA A 21 -9.61 7.19 12.33
N LEU A 22 -8.59 6.33 12.47
CA LEU A 22 -8.49 5.05 11.74
C LEU A 22 -9.66 4.09 12.01
N ARG A 23 -10.32 4.23 13.17
CA ARG A 23 -11.53 3.48 13.53
C ARG A 23 -12.84 4.21 13.20
N GLY A 24 -12.79 5.36 12.54
CA GLY A 24 -13.96 6.19 12.24
C GLY A 24 -14.60 6.86 13.46
N LYS A 25 -13.93 6.87 14.62
CA LYS A 25 -14.44 7.43 15.91
C LYS A 25 -14.03 8.89 16.15
N LEU A 26 -13.41 9.53 15.16
CA LEU A 26 -12.99 10.93 15.17
C LEU A 26 -13.10 11.45 13.74
N ALA A 27 -13.68 12.64 13.56
CA ALA A 27 -13.81 13.26 12.25
C ALA A 27 -12.43 13.67 11.71
N LEU A 28 -12.14 13.34 10.44
CA LEU A 28 -10.84 13.62 9.82
C LEU A 28 -10.50 15.11 9.75
N SER A 29 -11.53 15.96 9.63
CA SER A 29 -11.39 17.43 9.64
C SER A 29 -10.85 18.00 10.96
N THR A 30 -10.84 17.20 12.04
CA THR A 30 -10.34 17.62 13.35
C THR A 30 -8.89 17.23 13.60
N LEU A 31 -8.27 16.49 12.67
CA LEU A 31 -6.87 16.13 12.73
C LEU A 31 -5.99 17.35 12.42
N SER A 32 -4.84 17.45 13.08
CA SER A 32 -3.80 18.39 12.63
C SER A 32 -3.19 17.93 11.30
N ASP A 33 -2.46 18.80 10.63
CA ASP A 33 -1.78 18.46 9.36
C ASP A 33 -0.84 17.26 9.50
N ASP A 34 -0.10 17.18 10.61
CA ASP A 34 0.81 16.07 10.87
C ASP A 34 0.07 14.78 11.22
N GLU A 35 -1.05 14.86 11.96
CA GLU A 35 -1.95 13.73 12.18
C GLU A 35 -2.55 13.23 10.85
N GLY A 36 -2.92 14.14 9.95
CA GLY A 36 -3.47 13.83 8.62
C GLY A 36 -2.45 13.13 7.72
N LYS A 37 -1.19 13.59 7.71
CA LYS A 37 -0.09 12.91 6.98
C LYS A 37 0.14 11.50 7.52
N LEU A 38 0.17 11.32 8.83
CA LEU A 38 0.32 10.01 9.47
C LEU A 38 -0.87 9.08 9.17
N PHE A 39 -2.09 9.62 9.16
CA PHE A 39 -3.29 8.88 8.75
C PHE A 39 -3.18 8.37 7.32
N ASN A 40 -2.85 9.24 6.36
CA ASN A 40 -2.69 8.87 4.97
C ASN A 40 -1.57 7.84 4.77
N ALA A 41 -0.44 8.01 5.47
CA ALA A 41 0.66 7.04 5.44
C ALA A 41 0.23 5.67 5.98
N ALA A 42 -0.54 5.64 7.07
CA ALA A 42 -1.06 4.41 7.67
C ALA A 42 -2.03 3.69 6.72
N ILE A 43 -2.98 4.42 6.11
CA ILE A 43 -3.89 3.84 5.12
C ILE A 43 -3.13 3.33 3.89
N GLY A 44 -2.21 4.13 3.34
CA GLY A 44 -1.39 3.72 2.21
C GLY A 44 -0.54 2.48 2.52
N GLY A 45 0.01 2.38 3.73
CA GLY A 45 0.72 1.20 4.21
C GLY A 45 -0.19 -0.04 4.32
N ALA A 46 -1.38 0.12 4.88
CA ALA A 46 -2.36 -0.97 5.00
C ALA A 46 -2.85 -1.47 3.64
N VAL A 47 -3.09 -0.56 2.68
CA VAL A 47 -3.46 -0.91 1.30
C VAL A 47 -2.32 -1.66 0.62
N ARG A 48 -1.09 -1.14 0.66
CA ARG A 48 0.07 -1.84 0.08
C ARG A 48 0.28 -3.22 0.68
N SER A 49 0.21 -3.34 2.01
CA SER A 49 0.34 -4.62 2.70
C SER A 49 -0.76 -5.60 2.27
N ARG A 50 -2.00 -5.13 2.11
CA ARG A 50 -3.11 -5.98 1.66
C ARG A 50 -2.98 -6.37 0.20
N LEU A 51 -2.57 -5.45 -0.68
CA LEU A 51 -2.31 -5.72 -2.09
C LEU A 51 -1.15 -6.70 -2.28
N ALA A 52 -0.08 -6.59 -1.48
CA ALA A 52 1.02 -7.56 -1.51
C ALA A 52 0.57 -8.99 -1.19
N GLY A 53 -0.49 -9.15 -0.38
CA GLY A 53 -1.12 -10.44 -0.10
C GLY A 53 -2.27 -10.82 -1.04
N CYS A 54 -2.75 -9.88 -1.87
CA CYS A 54 -3.80 -10.14 -2.85
C CYS A 54 -3.19 -10.39 -4.22
N ASN A 55 -3.06 -11.67 -4.59
CA ASN A 55 -2.73 -12.00 -5.97
C ASN A 55 -3.98 -11.81 -6.86
N TYR A 56 -4.18 -10.58 -7.33
CA TYR A 56 -5.27 -10.28 -8.26
C TYR A 56 -5.13 -11.02 -9.59
N GLY A 57 -3.90 -11.43 -9.94
CA GLY A 57 -3.61 -12.33 -11.05
C GLY A 57 -4.36 -13.65 -10.90
N ASP A 58 -4.27 -14.31 -9.74
CA ASP A 58 -4.97 -15.58 -9.48
C ASP A 58 -6.50 -15.42 -9.59
N VAL A 59 -7.04 -14.31 -9.09
CA VAL A 59 -8.48 -14.02 -9.15
C VAL A 59 -8.96 -13.86 -10.60
N LEU A 60 -8.19 -13.19 -11.45
CA LEU A 60 -8.51 -13.01 -12.86
C LEU A 60 -8.25 -14.29 -13.67
N ALA A 61 -7.19 -15.03 -13.35
CA ALA A 61 -6.87 -16.31 -13.96
C ALA A 61 -7.96 -17.36 -13.70
N ALA A 62 -8.51 -17.40 -12.47
CA ALA A 62 -9.66 -18.24 -12.14
C ALA A 62 -10.93 -17.87 -12.93
N ARG A 63 -11.00 -16.67 -13.52
CA ARG A 63 -12.09 -16.23 -14.40
C ARG A 63 -11.79 -16.49 -15.89
N GLY A 64 -10.71 -17.20 -16.21
CA GLY A 64 -10.29 -17.50 -17.58
C GLY A 64 -9.61 -16.34 -18.31
N MET A 65 -9.20 -15.29 -17.59
CA MET A 65 -8.44 -14.18 -18.15
C MET A 65 -6.95 -14.41 -17.93
N THR A 66 -6.10 -14.02 -18.88
CA THR A 66 -4.64 -14.03 -18.71
C THR A 66 -4.19 -12.65 -18.19
N PRO A 67 -3.86 -12.50 -16.90
CA PRO A 67 -3.40 -11.24 -16.33
C PRO A 67 -1.98 -10.96 -16.79
N ILE A 68 -1.76 -9.75 -17.28
CA ILE A 68 -0.43 -9.22 -17.59
C ILE A 68 -0.16 -8.06 -16.63
N ALA A 69 1.00 -8.08 -15.95
CA ALA A 69 1.42 -7.01 -15.05
C ALA A 69 2.75 -6.41 -15.48
N LEU A 70 2.95 -5.13 -15.19
CA LEU A 70 4.24 -4.46 -15.28
C LEU A 70 4.92 -4.51 -13.91
N THR A 71 6.14 -5.05 -13.84
CA THR A 71 6.95 -5.07 -12.62
C THR A 71 7.61 -3.72 -12.38
N ASP A 72 8.09 -3.50 -11.15
CA ASP A 72 8.84 -2.29 -10.79
C ASP A 72 10.12 -2.10 -11.63
N ASP A 73 10.71 -3.20 -12.12
CA ASP A 73 11.86 -3.20 -13.05
C ASP A 73 11.47 -2.89 -14.51
N GLY A 74 10.20 -2.55 -14.77
CA GLY A 74 9.69 -2.24 -16.10
C GLY A 74 9.52 -3.46 -17.01
N ARG A 75 9.39 -4.67 -16.45
CA ARG A 75 9.18 -5.90 -17.22
C ARG A 75 7.72 -6.30 -17.24
N LEU A 76 7.23 -6.79 -18.38
CA LEU A 76 5.90 -7.41 -18.43
C LEU A 76 6.00 -8.86 -17.97
N VAL A 77 5.04 -9.30 -17.14
CA VAL A 77 4.90 -10.70 -16.70
C VAL A 77 3.46 -11.18 -16.91
N GLU A 78 3.33 -12.43 -17.34
CA GLU A 78 2.08 -13.16 -17.50
C GLU A 78 1.85 -14.03 -16.26
N TYR A 79 0.66 -13.95 -15.67
CA TYR A 79 0.21 -14.86 -14.60
C TYR A 79 -0.60 -15.99 -15.22
N ARG A 80 -0.04 -17.19 -15.29
CA ARG A 80 -0.74 -18.33 -15.87
C ARG A 80 -1.76 -18.90 -14.87
N PRO A 81 -2.87 -19.48 -15.35
CA PRO A 81 -3.85 -20.17 -14.49
C PRO A 81 -3.29 -21.37 -13.72
N ASP A 82 -2.15 -21.92 -14.14
CA ASP A 82 -1.42 -22.97 -13.42
C ASP A 82 -0.59 -22.44 -12.24
N GLY A 83 -0.66 -21.14 -11.95
CA GLY A 83 0.08 -20.46 -10.89
C GLY A 83 1.50 -20.06 -11.29
N THR A 84 1.94 -20.34 -12.51
CA THR A 84 3.27 -19.94 -12.99
C THR A 84 3.29 -18.48 -13.42
N ILE A 85 4.43 -17.82 -13.26
CA ILE A 85 4.66 -16.44 -13.71
C ILE A 85 5.74 -16.47 -14.77
N GLN A 86 5.46 -15.92 -15.96
CA GLN A 86 6.41 -15.90 -17.07
C GLN A 86 6.66 -14.47 -17.56
N PRO A 87 7.92 -14.06 -17.77
CA PRO A 87 8.21 -12.78 -18.41
C PRO A 87 7.73 -12.77 -19.87
N ILE A 88 7.13 -11.66 -20.28
CA ILE A 88 6.69 -11.41 -21.66
C ILE A 88 7.71 -10.50 -22.32
N SER A 89 8.28 -10.95 -23.43
CA SER A 89 9.06 -10.10 -24.34
C SER A 89 8.17 -9.65 -25.48
N VAL A 90 8.06 -8.34 -25.67
CA VAL A 90 7.42 -7.74 -26.85
C VAL A 90 8.51 -7.55 -27.90
N HIS A 91 8.36 -8.17 -29.08
CA HIS A 91 9.24 -7.98 -30.24
C HIS A 91 8.83 -6.75 -31.04
#